data_AF-A0A8S9XD47-F1
#
_entry.id   AF-A0A8S9XD47-F1
#
_cell.length_a   1.000
_cell.length_b   1.000
_cell.length_c   1.000
_cell.angle_alpha   90.00
_cell.angle_beta   90.00
_cell.angle_gamma   90.00
#
_symmetry.space_group_name_H-M   'P 1'
#
loop_
_entity.id
_entity.type
_entity.pdbx_description
1 polymer ?
#
loop_
_entity_poly.entity_id
_entity_poly.type
_entity_poly.pdbx_seq_one_letter_code
_entity_poly.pdbx_strand_id
1 'polypeptide(L)'
;MSSLNLPLPQLNAANYSNWRFSVECLLDKEGVLEAVRISDDDEKKLTVDQRVNYAKMETKACCIIVQCITDRHLEYVKDAKTARNMMESLDSVFKRKSPFSKLYVMKKLLKLKCNSDDLQDHFIVVESLLRDLEAAGAKLDDTDKACYLLLTMPDKYDVVITAIETMASD
;
A
#
# COMPACT_ATOMS: atom_id res chain seq x y z
N MET A 1 -22.58 20.42 11.47
CA MET A 1 -21.46 19.46 11.63
C MET A 1 -20.35 19.91 10.71
N SER A 2 -19.22 20.31 11.27
CA SER A 2 -18.07 20.82 10.52
C SER A 2 -17.52 19.68 9.66
N SER A 3 -17.60 19.83 8.34
CA SER A 3 -16.95 18.93 7.40
C SER A 3 -15.43 19.05 7.61
N LEU A 4 -14.82 18.00 8.16
CA LEU A 4 -13.38 17.83 8.19
C LEU A 4 -12.88 17.85 6.75
N ASN A 5 -12.30 18.98 6.35
CA ASN A 5 -11.68 19.17 5.04
C ASN A 5 -10.27 18.56 5.10
N LEU A 6 -10.22 17.22 5.07
CA LEU A 6 -8.97 16.48 5.00
C LEU A 6 -8.37 16.69 3.61
N PRO A 7 -7.07 17.03 3.49
CA PRO A 7 -6.42 17.15 2.21
C PRO A 7 -6.53 15.82 1.46
N LEU A 8 -6.96 15.89 0.20
CA LEU A 8 -7.11 14.70 -0.63
C LEU A 8 -5.76 14.02 -0.82
N PRO A 9 -5.68 12.69 -0.68
CA PRO A 9 -4.42 11.97 -0.86
C PRO A 9 -3.94 12.15 -2.30
N GLN A 10 -2.66 12.51 -2.47
CA GLN A 10 -2.08 12.71 -3.80
C GLN A 10 -1.12 11.58 -4.15
N LEU A 11 -1.34 10.96 -5.31
CA LEU A 11 -0.49 9.88 -5.79
C LEU A 11 0.89 10.39 -6.19
N ASN A 12 1.93 9.68 -5.74
CA ASN A 12 3.31 9.82 -6.18
C ASN A 12 3.97 8.44 -6.37
N ALA A 13 5.21 8.43 -6.87
CA ALA A 13 5.91 7.20 -7.25
C ALA A 13 6.30 6.31 -6.05
N ALA A 14 6.28 6.83 -4.83
CA ALA A 14 6.75 6.14 -3.63
C ALA A 14 5.61 5.78 -2.65
N ASN A 15 4.40 6.34 -2.81
CA ASN A 15 3.33 6.23 -1.82
C ASN A 15 2.13 5.39 -2.27
N TYR A 16 2.21 4.63 -3.38
CA TYR A 16 1.04 3.96 -3.96
C TYR A 16 0.22 3.14 -2.97
N SER A 17 0.86 2.35 -2.10
CA SER A 17 0.17 1.53 -1.08
C SER A 17 -0.67 2.40 -0.12
N ASN A 18 -0.04 3.42 0.47
CA ASN A 18 -0.70 4.36 1.40
C ASN A 18 -1.76 5.21 0.69
N TRP A 19 -1.47 5.64 -0.54
CA TRP A 19 -2.40 6.39 -1.38
C TRP A 19 -3.66 5.56 -1.66
N ARG A 20 -3.49 4.31 -2.09
CA ARG A 20 -4.60 3.40 -2.40
C ARG A 20 -5.50 3.21 -1.19
N PHE A 21 -4.91 2.89 -0.04
CA PHE A 21 -5.65 2.75 1.22
C PHE A 21 -6.42 4.04 1.55
N SER A 22 -5.78 5.20 1.43
CA SER A 22 -6.40 6.50 1.71
C SER A 22 -7.59 6.80 0.78
N VAL A 23 -7.47 6.45 -0.50
CA VAL A 23 -8.56 6.60 -1.48
C VAL A 23 -9.71 5.64 -1.19
N GLU A 24 -9.42 4.39 -0.85
CA GLU A 24 -10.47 3.42 -0.46
C GLU A 24 -11.23 3.89 0.79
N CYS A 25 -10.55 4.43 1.80
CA CYS A 25 -11.20 5.04 2.97
C CYS A 25 -12.07 6.25 2.59
N LEU A 26 -11.61 7.08 1.64
CA LEU A 26 -12.37 8.23 1.17
C LEU A 26 -13.63 7.82 0.40
N LEU A 27 -13.51 6.82 -0.49
CA LEU A 27 -14.66 6.26 -1.22
C LEU A 27 -15.68 5.66 -0.26
N ASP A 28 -15.22 5.00 0.81
CA ASP A 28 -16.09 4.44 1.86
C ASP A 28 -16.85 5.53 2.62
N LYS A 29 -16.11 6.56 3.08
CA LYS A 29 -16.69 7.74 3.73
C LYS A 29 -17.76 8.41 2.86
N GLU A 30 -17.52 8.46 1.55
CA GLU A 30 -18.41 9.07 0.57
C GLU A 30 -19.55 8.15 0.12
N GLY A 31 -19.62 6.91 0.62
CA GLY A 31 -20.66 5.93 0.35
C GLY A 31 -20.59 5.32 -1.05
N VAL A 32 -19.42 5.33 -1.70
CA VAL A 32 -19.24 4.93 -3.09
C VAL A 32 -18.17 3.85 -3.31
N LEU A 33 -17.67 3.24 -2.25
CA LEU A 33 -16.65 2.19 -2.32
C LEU A 33 -17.05 1.00 -3.20
N GLU A 34 -18.35 0.70 -3.28
CA GLU A 34 -18.82 -0.44 -4.06
C GLU A 34 -18.56 -0.28 -5.57
N ALA A 35 -18.45 0.95 -6.08
CA ALA A 35 -18.11 1.21 -7.49
C ALA A 35 -16.76 0.60 -7.90
N VAL A 36 -15.79 0.57 -6.98
CA VAL A 36 -14.47 -0.04 -7.25
C VAL A 36 -14.41 -1.53 -6.92
N ARG A 37 -15.47 -2.12 -6.33
CA ARG A 37 -15.49 -3.51 -5.83
C ARG A 37 -16.44 -4.45 -6.55
N ILE A 38 -17.57 -3.95 -7.07
CA ILE A 38 -18.56 -4.80 -7.76
C ILE A 38 -17.88 -5.58 -8.89
N SER A 39 -18.34 -6.76 -9.29
CA SER A 39 -17.78 -7.45 -10.45
C SER A 39 -18.55 -7.10 -11.72
N ASP A 40 -17.96 -7.29 -12.90
CA ASP A 40 -18.67 -7.08 -14.17
C ASP A 40 -19.93 -7.96 -14.29
N ASP A 41 -19.93 -9.13 -13.65
CA ASP A 41 -21.08 -10.04 -13.63
C ASP A 41 -22.15 -9.62 -12.63
N ASP A 42 -21.77 -9.00 -11.51
CA ASP A 42 -22.72 -8.47 -10.53
C ASP A 42 -23.34 -7.16 -11.01
N GLU A 43 -22.57 -6.33 -11.73
CA GLU A 43 -23.08 -5.12 -12.38
C GLU A 43 -24.19 -5.46 -13.40
N LYS A 44 -24.03 -6.55 -14.15
CA LYS A 44 -25.04 -7.03 -15.11
C LYS A 44 -26.35 -7.47 -14.44
N LYS A 45 -26.31 -7.90 -13.18
CA LYS A 45 -27.49 -8.36 -12.42
C LYS A 45 -28.31 -7.22 -11.81
N LEU A 46 -27.82 -5.99 -11.87
CA LEU A 46 -28.52 -4.84 -11.31
C LEU A 46 -29.87 -4.62 -12.02
N THR A 47 -30.91 -4.40 -11.21
CA THR A 47 -32.24 -3.97 -11.69
C THR A 47 -32.15 -2.56 -12.30
N VAL A 48 -33.21 -2.14 -13.01
CA VAL A 48 -33.27 -0.81 -13.63
C VAL A 48 -33.07 0.31 -12.59
N ASP A 49 -33.75 0.22 -11.45
CA ASP A 49 -33.63 1.21 -10.37
C ASP A 49 -32.23 1.21 -9.73
N GLN A 50 -31.62 0.03 -9.57
CA GLN A 50 -30.27 -0.09 -9.04
C GLN A 50 -29.23 0.50 -10.00
N ARG A 51 -29.41 0.36 -11.33
CA ARG A 51 -28.49 0.92 -12.33
C ARG A 51 -28.43 2.44 -12.27
N VAL A 52 -29.55 3.12 -12.03
CA VAL A 52 -29.59 4.59 -11.91
C VAL A 52 -28.77 5.05 -10.69
N ASN A 53 -28.95 4.38 -9.55
CA ASN A 53 -28.19 4.69 -8.34
C ASN A 53 -26.70 4.34 -8.50
N TYR A 54 -26.41 3.20 -9.12
CA TYR A 54 -25.06 2.77 -9.43
C TYR A 54 -24.33 3.76 -10.34
N ALA A 55 -24.96 4.25 -11.42
CA ALA A 55 -24.33 5.23 -12.32
C ALA A 55 -23.93 6.54 -11.61
N LYS A 56 -24.72 6.98 -10.61
CA LYS A 56 -24.37 8.14 -9.77
C LYS A 56 -23.18 7.84 -8.86
N MET A 57 -23.19 6.68 -8.22
CA MET A 57 -22.10 6.20 -7.38
C MET A 57 -20.80 6.08 -8.18
N GLU A 58 -20.88 5.48 -9.37
CA GLU A 58 -19.80 5.29 -10.33
C GLU A 58 -19.16 6.63 -10.73
N THR A 59 -19.98 7.58 -11.15
CA THR A 59 -19.52 8.93 -11.53
C THR A 59 -18.79 9.60 -10.37
N LYS A 60 -19.34 9.52 -9.15
CA LYS A 60 -18.74 10.11 -7.96
C LYS A 60 -17.40 9.44 -7.60
N ALA A 61 -17.32 8.11 -7.70
CA ALA A 61 -16.08 7.38 -7.44
C ALA A 61 -14.98 7.74 -8.46
N CYS A 62 -15.30 7.79 -9.76
CA CYS A 62 -14.38 8.25 -10.80
C CYS A 62 -13.84 9.65 -10.50
N CYS A 63 -14.70 10.61 -10.14
CA CYS A 63 -14.29 11.96 -9.79
C CYS A 63 -13.34 11.99 -8.59
N ILE A 64 -13.62 11.22 -7.54
CA ILE A 64 -12.75 11.13 -6.35
C ILE A 64 -11.37 10.59 -6.75
N ILE A 65 -11.31 9.52 -7.53
CA ILE A 65 -10.03 8.93 -7.98
C ILE A 65 -9.23 9.96 -8.78
N VAL A 66 -9.86 10.66 -9.72
CA VAL A 66 -9.25 11.71 -10.54
C VAL A 66 -8.71 12.86 -9.69
N GLN A 67 -9.43 13.29 -8.64
CA GLN A 67 -8.98 14.34 -7.73
C GLN A 67 -7.81 13.92 -6.83
N CYS A 68 -7.63 12.61 -6.63
CA CYS A 68 -6.55 12.04 -5.81
C CYS A 68 -5.28 11.74 -6.61
N ILE A 69 -5.26 12.03 -7.92
CA ILE A 69 -4.09 11.86 -8.77
C ILE A 69 -3.68 13.19 -9.40
N THR A 70 -2.40 13.30 -9.74
CA THR A 70 -1.84 14.47 -10.41
C THR A 70 -1.98 14.35 -11.92
N ASP A 71 -1.90 15.47 -12.65
CA ASP A 71 -2.04 15.51 -14.11
C ASP A 71 -1.14 14.51 -14.84
N ARG A 72 0.09 14.32 -14.34
CA ARG A 72 1.06 13.34 -14.88
C ARG A 72 0.59 11.89 -14.81
N HIS A 73 -0.37 11.57 -13.94
CA HIS A 73 -0.91 10.22 -13.78
C HIS A 73 -2.29 10.06 -14.43
N LEU A 74 -2.92 11.14 -14.91
CA LEU A 74 -4.21 11.07 -15.61
C LEU A 74 -4.14 10.18 -16.86
N GLU A 75 -2.97 10.13 -17.50
CA GLU A 75 -2.75 9.29 -18.69
C GLU A 75 -3.05 7.81 -18.45
N TYR A 76 -2.92 7.32 -17.20
CA TYR A 76 -3.16 5.92 -16.87
C TYR A 76 -4.64 5.57 -16.69
N VAL A 77 -5.51 6.57 -16.48
CA VAL A 77 -6.92 6.35 -16.15
C VAL A 77 -7.88 6.94 -17.18
N LYS A 78 -7.41 7.79 -18.10
CA LYS A 78 -8.27 8.50 -19.08
C LYS A 78 -9.08 7.57 -19.99
N ASP A 79 -8.54 6.39 -20.29
CA ASP A 79 -9.17 5.41 -21.18
C ASP A 79 -10.03 4.38 -20.41
N ALA A 80 -10.01 4.45 -19.08
CA ALA A 80 -10.77 3.57 -18.21
C ALA A 80 -12.25 4.01 -18.16
N LYS A 81 -13.16 3.04 -18.28
CA LYS A 81 -14.61 3.29 -18.37
C LYS A 81 -15.29 3.29 -17.01
N THR A 82 -14.69 2.65 -16.02
CA THR A 82 -15.24 2.49 -14.67
C THR A 82 -14.20 2.86 -13.62
N ALA A 83 -14.66 3.23 -12.42
CA ALA A 83 -13.84 3.50 -11.25
C ALA A 83 -12.98 2.29 -10.90
N ARG A 84 -13.53 1.06 -11.04
CA ARG A 84 -12.76 -0.18 -10.93
C ARG A 84 -11.61 -0.21 -11.94
N ASN A 85 -11.90 0.00 -13.23
CA ASN A 85 -10.84 -0.04 -14.24
C ASN A 85 -9.78 1.05 -14.00
N MET A 86 -10.16 2.23 -13.50
CA MET A 86 -9.19 3.26 -13.09
C MET A 86 -8.24 2.73 -12.01
N MET A 87 -8.79 2.10 -10.95
CA MET A 87 -7.99 1.51 -9.88
C MET A 87 -7.11 0.36 -10.37
N GLU A 88 -7.61 -0.49 -11.27
CA GLU A 88 -6.86 -1.59 -11.89
C GLU A 88 -5.73 -1.12 -12.79
N SER A 89 -5.96 -0.07 -13.59
CA SER A 89 -4.93 0.55 -14.41
C SER A 89 -3.82 1.13 -13.53
N LEU A 90 -4.18 1.83 -12.44
CA LEU A 90 -3.21 2.33 -11.47
C LEU A 90 -2.49 1.18 -10.74
N ASP A 91 -3.17 0.08 -10.41
CA ASP A 91 -2.53 -1.11 -9.87
C ASP A 91 -1.50 -1.66 -10.86
N SER A 92 -1.83 -1.77 -12.14
CA SER A 92 -0.93 -2.36 -13.13
C SER A 92 0.40 -1.59 -13.26
N VAL A 93 0.38 -0.28 -13.04
CA VAL A 93 1.54 0.62 -13.17
C VAL A 93 2.31 0.73 -11.85
N PHE A 94 1.60 0.96 -10.74
CA PHE A 94 2.23 1.35 -9.47
C PHE A 94 2.28 0.23 -8.44
N LYS A 95 1.41 -0.78 -8.53
CA LYS A 95 1.56 -2.01 -7.74
C LYS A 95 2.73 -2.76 -8.34
N ARG A 96 3.85 -2.78 -7.61
CA ARG A 96 5.03 -3.52 -8.05
C ARG A 96 4.71 -5.02 -8.16
N LYS A 97 4.32 -5.49 -9.35
CA LYS A 97 4.27 -6.92 -9.71
C LYS A 97 5.58 -7.36 -10.34
N SER A 98 6.69 -7.05 -9.69
CA SER A 98 8.00 -7.48 -10.19
C SER A 98 8.57 -8.55 -9.26
N PRO A 99 9.04 -9.70 -9.74
CA PRO A 99 9.88 -10.59 -8.94
C PRO A 99 11.14 -9.86 -8.42
N PHE A 100 11.54 -8.75 -9.06
CA PHE A 100 12.60 -7.87 -8.58
C PHE A 100 12.15 -6.87 -7.49
N SER A 101 10.85 -6.76 -7.20
CA SER A 101 10.36 -5.93 -6.09
C SER A 101 10.82 -6.50 -4.75
N LYS A 102 10.74 -7.82 -4.58
CA LYS A 102 11.33 -8.54 -3.44
C LYS A 102 12.84 -8.28 -3.37
N LEU A 103 13.57 -8.41 -4.48
CA LEU A 103 15.00 -8.14 -4.54
C LEU A 103 15.33 -6.68 -4.18
N TYR A 104 14.54 -5.73 -4.66
CA TYR A 104 14.74 -4.30 -4.40
C TYR A 104 14.55 -3.98 -2.91
N VAL A 105 13.46 -4.47 -2.29
CA VAL A 105 13.20 -4.27 -0.87
C VAL A 105 14.26 -4.97 -0.02
N MET A 106 14.64 -6.20 -0.39
CA MET A 106 15.72 -6.96 0.28
C MET A 106 17.06 -6.22 0.19
N LYS A 107 17.39 -5.64 -0.98
CA LYS A 107 18.59 -4.81 -1.15
C LYS A 107 18.56 -3.54 -0.30
N LYS A 108 17.38 -2.93 -0.13
CA LYS A 108 17.22 -1.75 0.75
C LYS A 108 17.37 -2.13 2.22
N LEU A 109 16.77 -3.25 2.63
CA LEU A 109 16.84 -3.78 3.99
C LEU A 109 18.28 -4.17 4.38
N LEU A 110 18.99 -4.92 3.55
CA LEU A 110 20.37 -5.34 3.82
C LEU A 110 21.38 -4.17 3.82
N LYS A 111 21.04 -3.05 3.20
CA LYS A 111 21.85 -1.81 3.23
C LYS A 111 21.48 -0.88 4.38
N LEU A 112 20.35 -1.12 5.05
CA LEU A 112 19.91 -0.31 6.17
C LEU A 112 20.81 -0.61 7.38
N LYS A 113 21.31 0.46 8.01
CA LYS A 113 22.07 0.37 9.26
C LYS A 113 21.49 1.36 10.25
N CYS A 114 21.33 0.93 11.51
CA CYS A 114 20.89 1.81 12.58
C CYS A 114 22.04 2.78 12.91
N ASN A 115 21.89 4.02 12.46
CA ASN A 115 22.89 5.08 12.59
C ASN A 115 22.58 6.05 13.75
N SER A 116 21.39 5.95 14.34
CA SER A 116 20.92 6.78 15.45
C SER A 116 20.97 5.99 16.77
N ASP A 117 21.04 6.72 17.89
CA ASP A 117 20.74 6.12 19.20
C ASP A 117 19.23 5.92 19.41
N ASP A 118 18.40 6.50 18.53
CA ASP A 118 16.96 6.24 18.49
C ASP A 118 16.68 4.93 17.75
N LEU A 119 16.45 3.88 18.54
CA LEU A 119 16.08 2.54 18.06
C LEU A 119 14.64 2.46 17.58
N GLN A 120 13.74 3.31 18.10
CA GLN A 120 12.32 3.21 17.81
C GLN A 120 12.04 3.61 16.36
N ASP A 121 12.60 4.72 15.91
CA ASP A 121 12.49 5.17 14.52
C ASP A 121 13.10 4.14 13.55
N HIS A 122 14.22 3.52 13.92
CA HIS A 122 14.83 2.46 13.13
C HIS A 122 13.93 1.24 13.02
N PHE A 123 13.28 0.82 14.11
CA PHE A 123 12.35 -0.32 14.12
C PHE A 123 11.14 -0.07 13.23
N ILE A 124 10.60 1.15 13.23
CA ILE A 124 9.48 1.53 12.35
C ILE A 124 9.89 1.37 10.87
N VAL A 125 11.11 1.78 10.51
CA VAL A 125 11.62 1.65 9.13
C VAL A 125 11.83 0.17 8.76
N VAL A 126 12.42 -0.63 9.65
CA VAL A 126 12.61 -2.08 9.43
C VAL A 126 11.27 -2.79 9.25
N GLU A 127 10.31 -2.56 10.16
CA GLU A 127 8.96 -3.12 10.06
C GLU A 127 8.27 -2.76 8.74
N SER A 128 8.40 -1.50 8.30
CA SER A 128 7.85 -1.07 7.01
C SER A 128 8.45 -1.85 5.84
N LEU A 129 9.76 -2.14 5.87
CA LEU A 129 10.42 -2.92 4.82
C LEU A 129 10.06 -4.40 4.87
N LEU A 130 9.83 -4.96 6.06
CA LEU A 130 9.35 -6.34 6.21
C LEU A 130 7.93 -6.49 5.68
N ARG A 131 7.03 -5.54 5.97
CA ARG A 131 5.69 -5.47 5.38
C ARG A 131 5.74 -5.37 3.84
N ASP A 132 6.65 -4.57 3.31
CA ASP A 132 6.87 -4.47 1.85
C ASP A 132 7.37 -5.80 1.24
N LEU A 133 8.20 -6.58 1.96
CA LEU A 133 8.64 -7.91 1.52
C LEU A 133 7.48 -8.91 1.50
N GLU A 134 6.64 -8.93 2.54
CA GLU A 134 5.45 -9.78 2.61
C GLU A 134 4.45 -9.42 1.50
N ALA A 135 4.22 -8.13 1.27
CA ALA A 135 3.40 -7.64 0.16
C ALA A 135 3.96 -8.03 -1.22
N ALA A 136 5.29 -8.19 -1.34
CA ALA A 136 5.97 -8.70 -2.52
C ALA A 136 5.97 -10.25 -2.62
N GLY A 137 5.27 -10.95 -1.71
CA GLY A 137 5.12 -12.40 -1.72
C GLY A 137 6.19 -13.17 -0.93
N ALA A 138 7.00 -12.51 -0.10
CA ALA A 138 7.84 -13.20 0.86
C ALA A 138 6.98 -13.85 1.96
N LYS A 139 7.32 -15.07 2.36
CA LYS A 139 6.82 -15.68 3.58
C LYS A 139 7.93 -15.51 4.61
N LEU A 140 7.67 -14.69 5.62
CA LEU A 140 8.61 -14.41 6.70
C LEU A 140 7.93 -14.84 8.00
N ASP A 141 8.55 -15.75 8.73
CA ASP A 141 8.13 -16.02 10.11
C ASP A 141 8.72 -14.97 11.07
N ASP A 142 8.38 -15.05 12.35
CA ASP A 142 8.85 -14.09 13.34
C ASP A 142 10.38 -14.19 13.55
N THR A 143 10.96 -15.37 13.34
CA THR A 143 12.41 -15.60 13.40
C THR A 143 13.11 -14.90 12.24
N ASP A 144 12.61 -15.01 11.01
CA ASP A 144 13.12 -14.32 9.84
C ASP A 144 13.12 -12.80 10.06
N LYS A 145 12.02 -12.27 10.60
CA LYS A 145 11.86 -10.84 10.91
C LYS A 145 12.88 -10.39 11.96
N ALA A 146 13.07 -11.17 13.02
CA ALA A 146 14.09 -10.91 14.03
C ALA A 146 15.50 -10.91 13.42
N CYS A 147 15.86 -11.91 12.62
CA CYS A 147 17.15 -11.98 11.93
C CYS A 147 17.39 -10.75 11.04
N TYR A 148 16.41 -10.34 10.24
CA TYR A 148 16.53 -9.12 9.43
C TYR A 148 16.75 -7.88 10.26
N LEU A 149 16.07 -7.74 11.40
CA LEU A 149 16.29 -6.63 12.32
C LEU A 149 17.71 -6.63 12.86
N LEU A 150 18.19 -7.77 13.38
CA LEU A 150 19.53 -7.90 13.96
C LEU A 150 20.64 -7.59 12.92
N LEU A 151 20.46 -8.01 11.66
CA LEU A 151 21.40 -7.69 10.56
C LEU A 151 21.56 -6.18 10.28
N THR A 152 20.58 -5.36 10.66
CA THR A 152 20.61 -3.90 10.49
C THR A 152 21.23 -3.17 11.69
N MET A 153 21.48 -3.86 12.79
CA MET A 153 22.05 -3.26 13.99
C MET A 153 23.56 -2.96 13.80
N PRO A 154 24.08 -1.90 14.44
CA PRO A 154 25.51 -1.61 14.46
C PRO A 154 26.25 -2.50 15.46
N ASP A 155 27.55 -2.64 15.24
CA ASP A 155 28.48 -3.51 15.99
C ASP A 155 28.44 -3.28 17.51
N LYS A 156 28.04 -2.10 17.98
CA LYS A 156 27.85 -1.82 19.42
C LYS A 156 26.83 -2.74 20.11
N TYR A 157 25.97 -3.39 19.34
CA TYR A 157 24.99 -4.36 19.84
C TYR A 157 25.41 -5.82 19.67
N ASP A 158 26.60 -6.12 19.13
CA ASP A 158 27.05 -7.50 18.86
C ASP A 158 26.96 -8.40 20.08
N VAL A 159 27.31 -7.89 21.27
CA VAL A 159 27.20 -8.65 22.53
C VAL A 159 25.75 -9.06 22.82
N VAL A 160 24.79 -8.18 22.55
CA VAL A 160 23.36 -8.45 22.75
C VAL A 160 22.86 -9.42 21.67
N ILE A 161 23.30 -9.25 20.42
CA ILE A 161 22.96 -10.14 19.31
C ILE A 161 23.44 -11.56 19.62
N THR A 162 24.70 -11.75 20.02
CA THR A 162 25.26 -13.06 20.38
C THR A 162 24.51 -13.70 21.56
N ALA A 163 24.10 -12.91 22.56
CA ALA A 163 23.28 -13.41 23.65
C ALA A 163 21.92 -13.94 23.15
N ILE A 164 21.26 -13.21 22.26
CA ILE A 164 19.98 -13.63 21.63
C ILE A 164 20.16 -14.90 20.81
N GLU A 165 21.23 -15.00 20.00
CA GLU A 165 21.54 -16.19 19.21
C GLU A 165 21.74 -17.43 20.09
N THR A 166 22.41 -17.27 21.23
CA THR A 166 22.68 -18.37 22.17
C THR A 166 21.42 -18.81 22.91
N MET A 167 20.56 -17.87 23.31
CA MET A 167 19.29 -18.18 24.00
C MET A 167 18.22 -18.79 23.08
N ALA A 168 18.24 -18.50 21.79
CA ALA A 168 17.30 -19.08 20.81
C ALA A 168 17.66 -20.52 20.41
N SER A 169 18.79 -21.04 20.89
CA SER A 169 19.29 -22.40 20.60
C SER A 169 18.86 -23.45 21.65
N ASP A 170 18.13 -23.04 22.68
CA ASP A 170 17.54 -23.86 23.75
C ASP A 170 16.00 -23.91 23.65
#